data_AF-A0A7K9GF28-F1
#
_entry.id   AF-A0A7K9GF28-F1
#
_cell.length_a   1.000
_cell.length_b   1.000
_cell.length_c   1.000
_cell.angle_alpha   90.00
_cell.angle_beta   90.00
_cell.angle_gamma   90.00
#
_symmetry.space_group_name_H-M   'P 1'
#
loop_
_entity.id
_entity.type
_entity.pdbx_description
1 polymer ?
#
loop_
_entity_poly.entity_id
_entity_poly.type
_entity_poly.pdbx_seq_one_letter_code
_entity_poly.pdbx_strand_id
1 'polypeptide(L)'
;YTGALLEEEALKKAAENGLSSPEFFELCIWLGSQIKSLCNMEESITATDGVKDIESFQLEISGFLREMACPYSSLVSGDIKDRLREKEDCLKLLLFLSTELQALKILQSKKVKGSHLEKHNEVIQEMQTICDALGLPNSSSSGIPPLLTSVEQKVKDILSKVKNNHVGKSLLTKPLNTDQVERLEKINDALCSEYECRRRMLMKRLDVTVQSFGWSDRAKVKTDEIARIYQPKRYALSPKSTITLAHLLAAREDLSKIIRTSSGSTREKTACAINKV
;
A
#
# COMPACT_ATOMS: atom_id res chain seq x y z
N TYR A 1 18.58 9.31 3.74
CA TYR A 1 19.89 9.92 3.97
C TYR A 1 19.92 11.23 3.22
N THR A 2 20.41 12.29 3.85
CA THR A 2 20.54 13.64 3.25
C THR A 2 21.94 14.21 3.51
N GLY A 3 22.92 13.35 3.78
CA GLY A 3 24.29 13.74 4.09
C GLY A 3 25.18 13.89 2.85
N ALA A 4 26.49 13.97 3.05
CA ALA A 4 27.46 14.34 2.02
C ALA A 4 27.68 13.29 0.91
N LEU A 5 27.38 12.01 1.17
CA LEU A 5 27.68 10.90 0.27
C LEU A 5 26.49 10.52 -0.63
N LEU A 6 25.94 11.49 -1.36
CA LEU A 6 24.86 11.26 -2.34
C LEU A 6 25.37 11.03 -3.76
N GLU A 7 26.55 11.57 -4.08
CA GLU A 7 27.18 11.44 -5.40
C GLU A 7 28.17 10.26 -5.42
N GLU A 8 28.22 9.53 -6.53
CA GLU A 8 29.03 8.31 -6.68
C GLU A 8 30.52 8.56 -6.43
N GLU A 9 31.06 9.65 -6.95
CA GLU A 9 32.48 9.99 -6.80
C GLU A 9 32.85 10.39 -5.37
N ALA A 10 31.93 11.07 -4.66
CA ALA A 10 32.12 11.39 -3.25
C ALA A 10 32.12 10.12 -2.39
N LEU A 11 31.21 9.18 -2.68
CA LEU A 11 31.14 7.89 -2.00
C LEU A 11 32.39 7.04 -2.24
N LYS A 12 32.87 6.95 -3.49
CA LYS A 12 34.10 6.21 -3.83
C LYS A 12 35.30 6.76 -3.07
N LYS A 13 35.46 8.08 -3.04
CA LYS A 13 36.56 8.74 -2.33
C LYS A 13 36.47 8.53 -0.81
N ALA A 14 35.27 8.58 -0.24
CA ALA A 14 35.08 8.31 1.18
C ALA A 14 35.40 6.84 1.53
N ALA A 15 34.96 5.89 0.70
CA ALA A 15 35.26 4.46 0.87
C ALA A 15 36.74 4.12 0.68
N GLU A 16 37.47 4.83 -0.18
CA GLU A 16 38.93 4.72 -0.33
C GLU A 16 39.68 5.15 0.93
N ASN A 17 39.17 6.17 1.62
CA ASN A 17 39.75 6.66 2.87
C ASN A 17 39.23 5.91 4.11
N GLY A 18 38.24 5.02 3.93
CA GLY A 18 37.66 4.17 4.98
C GLY A 18 37.32 4.94 6.26
N LEU A 19 37.72 4.37 7.40
CA LEU A 19 37.47 4.96 8.73
C LEU A 19 38.23 6.26 9.01
N SER A 20 39.15 6.67 8.12
CA SER A 20 39.80 7.98 8.21
C SER A 20 38.91 9.10 7.64
N SER A 21 37.92 8.78 6.79
CA SER A 21 36.95 9.74 6.29
C SER A 21 35.84 9.97 7.33
N PRO A 22 35.62 11.23 7.78
CA PRO A 22 34.50 11.54 8.67
C PRO A 22 33.15 11.31 8.00
N GLU A 23 33.04 11.52 6.69
CA GLU A 23 31.80 11.29 5.95
C GLU A 23 31.43 9.80 5.89
N PHE A 24 32.43 8.92 5.73
CA PHE A 24 32.23 7.47 5.76
C PHE A 24 31.79 6.99 7.16
N PHE A 25 32.43 7.54 8.20
CA PHE A 25 32.10 7.27 9.60
C PHE A 25 30.63 7.62 9.92
N GLU A 26 30.21 8.83 9.55
CA GLU A 26 28.83 9.31 9.73
C GLU A 26 27.81 8.48 8.95
N LEU A 27 28.14 8.04 7.73
CA LEU A 27 27.24 7.18 6.96
C LEU A 27 27.03 5.82 7.63
N CYS A 28 28.08 5.22 8.19
CA CYS A 28 27.97 3.94 8.92
C CYS A 28 27.08 4.07 10.16
N ILE A 29 27.26 5.14 10.94
CA ILE A 29 26.42 5.46 12.10
C ILE A 29 24.97 5.67 11.66
N TRP A 30 24.75 6.45 10.60
CA TRP A 30 23.41 6.72 10.11
C TRP A 30 22.72 5.41 9.69
N LEU A 31 23.38 4.57 8.89
CA LEU A 31 22.83 3.27 8.48
C LEU A 31 22.52 2.38 9.69
N GLY A 32 23.45 2.24 10.64
CA GLY A 32 23.26 1.47 11.86
C GLY A 32 22.07 1.96 12.69
N SER A 33 21.93 3.28 12.86
CA SER A 33 20.80 3.88 13.60
C SER A 33 19.44 3.59 12.93
N GLN A 34 19.39 3.64 11.59
CA GLN A 34 18.17 3.36 10.85
C GLN A 34 17.78 1.89 10.96
N ILE A 35 18.76 0.97 10.86
CA ILE A 35 18.54 -0.46 11.04
C ILE A 35 18.03 -0.72 12.47
N LYS A 36 18.72 -0.24 13.51
CA LYS A 36 18.32 -0.40 14.91
C LYS A 36 16.92 0.15 15.22
N SER A 37 16.47 1.20 14.53
CA SER A 37 15.10 1.71 14.69
C SER A 37 14.02 0.76 14.15
N LEU A 38 14.39 -0.19 13.29
CA LEU A 38 13.50 -1.11 12.59
C LEU A 38 13.55 -2.55 13.13
N CYS A 39 14.59 -2.90 13.88
CA CYS A 39 14.77 -4.23 14.49
C CYS A 39 15.24 -4.11 15.94
N ASN A 40 14.83 -5.06 16.79
CA ASN A 40 15.18 -5.07 18.21
C ASN A 40 16.62 -5.59 18.43
N MET A 41 17.60 -4.79 18.04
CA MET A 41 19.02 -5.10 18.19
C MET A 41 19.57 -4.59 19.51
N GLU A 42 20.43 -5.39 20.13
CA GLU A 42 21.20 -5.01 21.31
C GLU A 42 22.37 -4.09 20.92
N GLU A 43 23.11 -4.46 19.88
CA GLU A 43 24.31 -3.74 19.43
C GLU A 43 23.96 -2.42 18.72
N SER A 44 24.89 -1.47 18.73
CA SER A 44 24.76 -0.20 17.98
C SER A 44 26.11 0.29 17.50
N ILE A 45 26.08 1.01 16.38
CA ILE A 45 27.21 1.77 15.86
C ILE A 45 27.02 3.22 16.33
N THR A 46 27.90 3.70 17.21
CA THR A 46 27.77 5.00 17.87
C THR A 46 28.95 5.93 17.59
N ALA A 47 28.71 7.24 17.70
CA ALA A 47 29.80 8.22 17.76
C ALA A 47 30.26 8.32 19.22
N THR A 48 31.46 7.86 19.53
CA THR A 48 32.09 8.14 20.84
C THR A 48 32.66 9.55 20.84
N ASP A 49 32.33 10.33 21.88
CA ASP A 49 32.79 11.70 22.05
C ASP A 49 34.32 11.76 22.26
N GLY A 50 35.01 12.44 21.35
CA GLY A 50 36.27 13.13 21.64
C GLY A 50 37.58 12.39 21.36
N VAL A 51 37.59 11.06 21.23
CA VAL A 51 38.78 10.32 20.76
C VAL A 51 38.33 9.36 19.66
N LYS A 52 38.80 9.57 18.43
CA LYS A 52 38.62 8.65 17.29
C LYS A 52 39.38 7.35 17.56
N ASP A 53 38.89 6.53 18.48
CA ASP A 53 39.39 5.18 18.64
C ASP A 53 38.78 4.31 17.54
N ILE A 54 39.52 4.23 16.44
CA ILE A 54 39.17 3.42 15.27
C ILE A 54 38.96 1.96 15.68
N GLU A 55 39.73 1.44 16.65
CA GLU A 55 39.62 0.04 17.08
C GLU A 55 38.31 -0.20 17.83
N SER A 56 37.91 0.71 18.72
CA SER A 56 36.60 0.66 19.39
C SER A 56 35.44 0.71 18.39
N PHE A 57 35.52 1.61 17.38
CA PHE A 57 34.48 1.69 16.36
C PHE A 57 34.41 0.44 15.47
N GLN A 58 35.56 -0.15 15.12
CA GLN A 58 35.61 -1.42 14.40
C GLN A 58 34.99 -2.55 15.20
N LEU A 59 35.14 -2.55 16.54
CA LEU A 59 34.51 -3.53 17.42
C LEU A 59 32.99 -3.37 17.45
N GLU A 60 32.47 -2.14 17.55
CA GLU A 60 31.03 -1.85 17.47
C GLU A 60 30.44 -2.34 16.14
N ILE A 61 31.08 -2.01 15.02
CA ILE A 61 30.66 -2.53 13.70
C ILE A 61 30.69 -4.06 13.69
N SER A 62 31.74 -4.68 14.23
CA SER A 62 31.87 -6.13 14.23
C SER A 62 30.79 -6.83 15.07
N GLY A 63 30.44 -6.27 16.23
CA GLY A 63 29.34 -6.74 17.08
C GLY A 63 28.01 -6.62 16.34
N PHE A 64 27.74 -5.43 15.80
CA PHE A 64 26.54 -5.12 15.04
C PHE A 64 26.36 -6.06 13.83
N LEU A 65 27.42 -6.29 13.05
CA LEU A 65 27.40 -7.19 11.91
C LEU A 65 27.20 -8.66 12.31
N ARG A 66 27.75 -9.08 13.45
CA ARG A 66 27.57 -10.45 13.96
C ARG A 66 26.13 -10.70 14.40
N GLU A 67 25.52 -9.75 15.08
CA GLU A 67 24.10 -9.80 15.46
C GLU A 67 23.19 -9.87 14.22
N MET A 68 23.53 -9.13 13.17
CA MET A 68 22.85 -9.18 11.86
C MET A 68 23.20 -10.41 11.01
N ALA A 69 23.99 -11.35 11.54
CA ALA A 69 24.46 -12.54 10.82
C ALA A 69 25.12 -12.23 9.46
N CYS A 70 25.96 -11.19 9.41
CA CYS A 70 26.68 -10.77 8.20
C CYS A 70 27.50 -11.92 7.60
N PRO A 71 27.35 -12.22 6.30
CA PRO A 71 28.00 -13.36 5.66
C PRO A 71 29.47 -13.09 5.27
N TYR A 72 29.91 -11.82 5.30
CA TYR A 72 31.25 -11.43 4.89
C TYR A 72 32.25 -11.67 6.01
N SER A 73 32.95 -12.81 5.97
CA SER A 73 33.96 -13.16 6.98
C SER A 73 35.07 -12.12 7.13
N SER A 74 35.43 -11.38 6.07
CA SER A 74 36.42 -10.29 6.12
C SER A 74 35.99 -9.13 7.03
N LEU A 75 34.70 -8.99 7.33
CA LEU A 75 34.17 -7.91 8.17
C LEU A 75 33.95 -8.32 9.63
N VAL A 76 33.82 -9.63 9.93
CA VAL A 76 33.46 -10.13 11.27
C VAL A 76 34.52 -11.00 11.93
N SER A 77 35.50 -11.50 11.16
CA SER A 77 36.53 -12.44 11.59
C SER A 77 37.94 -11.92 11.26
N GLY A 78 38.99 -12.53 11.84
CA GLY A 78 40.38 -12.10 11.67
C GLY A 78 40.80 -10.98 12.65
N ASP A 79 41.99 -10.42 12.47
CA ASP A 79 42.49 -9.31 13.29
C ASP A 79 41.63 -8.06 13.06
N ILE A 80 41.25 -7.37 14.14
CA ILE A 80 40.44 -6.15 14.08
C ILE A 80 41.15 -5.04 13.31
N LYS A 81 42.49 -4.99 13.40
CA LYS A 81 43.31 -3.93 12.81
C LYS A 81 43.35 -3.98 11.29
N ASP A 82 43.02 -5.14 10.71
CA ASP A 82 43.04 -5.36 9.26
C ASP A 82 41.68 -5.09 8.60
N ARG A 83 40.60 -4.97 9.39
CA ARG A 83 39.24 -4.79 8.87
C ARG A 83 39.01 -3.36 8.36
N LEU A 84 38.22 -3.22 7.30
CA LEU A 84 37.82 -1.91 6.74
C LEU A 84 39.03 -1.02 6.34
N ARG A 85 40.19 -1.61 6.08
CA ARG A 85 41.33 -0.91 5.47
C ARG A 85 41.18 -0.77 3.98
N GLU A 86 40.75 -1.85 3.34
CA GLU A 86 40.59 -1.90 1.90
C GLU A 86 39.27 -1.26 1.48
N LYS A 87 39.31 -0.52 0.36
CA LYS A 87 38.11 0.07 -0.26
C LYS A 87 37.01 -0.98 -0.48
N GLU A 88 37.39 -2.19 -0.88
CA GLU A 88 36.45 -3.26 -1.17
C GLU A 88 35.67 -3.69 0.08
N ASP A 89 36.33 -3.78 1.25
CA ASP A 89 35.67 -4.12 2.51
C ASP A 89 34.76 -3.00 3.00
N CYS A 90 35.16 -1.73 2.81
CA CYS A 90 34.32 -0.57 3.07
C CYS A 90 33.04 -0.59 2.21
N LEU A 91 33.16 -0.96 0.93
CA LEU A 91 32.00 -1.08 0.04
C LEU A 91 31.13 -2.30 0.38
N LYS A 92 31.70 -3.44 0.78
CA LYS A 92 30.95 -4.60 1.26
C LYS A 92 30.12 -4.26 2.49
N LEU A 93 30.68 -3.50 3.43
CA LEU A 93 29.98 -3.00 4.61
C LEU A 93 28.76 -2.15 4.20
N LEU A 94 28.98 -1.13 3.36
CA LEU A 94 27.91 -0.24 2.94
C LEU A 94 26.83 -0.96 2.13
N LEU A 95 27.21 -1.89 1.25
CA LEU A 95 26.29 -2.73 0.51
C LEU A 95 25.42 -3.52 1.46
N PHE A 96 26.03 -4.26 2.39
CA PHE A 96 25.32 -5.08 3.37
C PHE A 96 24.32 -4.25 4.19
N LEU A 97 24.79 -3.19 4.85
CA LEU A 97 23.93 -2.34 5.69
C LEU A 97 22.79 -1.71 4.88
N SER A 98 23.07 -1.27 3.66
CA SER A 98 22.04 -0.65 2.79
C SER A 98 20.99 -1.67 2.35
N THR A 99 21.41 -2.88 1.96
CA THR A 99 20.48 -3.94 1.54
C THR A 99 19.66 -4.47 2.69
N GLU A 100 20.24 -4.61 3.89
CA GLU A 100 19.51 -5.00 5.10
C GLU A 100 18.50 -3.92 5.51
N LEU A 101 18.89 -2.65 5.49
CA LEU A 101 17.97 -1.54 5.75
C LEU A 101 16.80 -1.54 4.74
N GLN A 102 17.09 -1.78 3.46
CA GLN A 102 16.07 -1.88 2.43
C GLN A 102 15.13 -3.07 2.69
N ALA A 103 15.66 -4.25 3.02
CA ALA A 103 14.89 -5.44 3.33
C ALA A 103 13.98 -5.21 4.55
N LEU A 104 14.50 -4.63 5.63
CA LEU A 104 13.75 -4.26 6.83
C LEU A 104 12.62 -3.29 6.52
N LYS A 105 12.87 -2.24 5.72
CA LYS A 105 11.82 -1.31 5.28
C LYS A 105 10.75 -1.99 4.45
N ILE A 106 11.12 -2.91 3.56
CA ILE A 106 10.17 -3.70 2.77
C ILE A 106 9.32 -4.57 3.71
N LEU A 107 9.93 -5.27 4.67
CA LEU A 107 9.23 -6.12 5.63
C LEU A 107 8.26 -5.29 6.51
N GLN A 108 8.69 -4.13 6.99
CA GLN A 108 7.83 -3.22 7.74
C GLN A 108 6.66 -2.73 6.88
N SER A 109 6.91 -2.32 5.63
CA SER A 109 5.86 -1.89 4.70
C SER A 109 4.88 -3.02 4.33
N LYS A 110 5.33 -4.29 4.35
CA LYS A 110 4.48 -5.47 4.14
C LYS A 110 3.69 -5.84 5.40
N LYS A 111 4.25 -5.64 6.60
CA LYS A 111 3.53 -5.79 7.88
C LYS A 111 2.37 -4.80 7.99
N VAL A 112 2.55 -3.59 7.44
CA VAL A 112 1.54 -2.52 7.28
C VAL A 112 0.66 -2.70 6.02
N LYS A 113 0.70 -3.86 5.35
CA LYS A 113 -0.19 -4.15 4.22
C LYS A 113 -0.80 -5.55 4.25
N GLY A 114 -0.53 -6.33 5.29
CA GLY A 114 -0.62 -7.79 5.23
C GLY A 114 -0.90 -8.49 6.55
N SER A 115 -1.22 -7.76 7.62
CA SER A 115 -1.56 -8.40 8.89
C SER A 115 -3.08 -8.60 9.03
N HIS A 116 -3.51 -9.76 9.53
CA HIS A 116 -4.90 -10.00 9.96
C HIS A 116 -5.35 -8.96 11.02
N LEU A 117 -4.40 -8.33 11.71
CA LEU A 117 -4.62 -7.23 12.65
C LEU A 117 -5.06 -5.94 11.94
N GLU A 118 -4.63 -5.68 10.69
CA GLU A 118 -5.08 -4.50 9.91
C GLU A 118 -6.52 -4.62 9.48
N LYS A 119 -6.99 -5.78 8.99
CA LYS A 119 -8.42 -5.94 8.70
C LYS A 119 -9.28 -5.72 9.94
N HIS A 120 -8.82 -6.20 11.10
CA HIS A 120 -9.52 -5.98 12.36
C HIS A 120 -9.48 -4.50 12.79
N ASN A 121 -8.36 -3.80 12.57
CA ASN A 121 -8.21 -2.38 12.86
C ASN A 121 -9.03 -1.50 11.90
N GLU A 122 -9.06 -1.83 10.60
CA GLU A 122 -9.89 -1.18 9.59
C GLU A 122 -11.38 -1.31 9.94
N VAL A 123 -11.86 -2.50 10.28
CA VAL A 123 -13.26 -2.72 10.69
C VAL A 123 -13.58 -1.95 11.97
N ILE A 124 -12.67 -1.91 12.95
CA ILE A 124 -12.85 -1.09 14.16
C ILE A 124 -12.89 0.40 13.82
N GLN A 125 -12.01 0.87 12.94
CA GLN A 125 -11.96 2.27 12.54
C GLN A 125 -13.19 2.68 11.73
N GLU A 126 -13.69 1.83 10.84
CA GLU A 126 -14.95 2.03 10.13
C GLU A 126 -16.13 2.08 11.10
N MET A 127 -16.19 1.16 12.07
CA MET A 127 -17.22 1.15 13.10
C MET A 127 -17.16 2.41 13.97
N GLN A 128 -15.96 2.85 14.32
CA GLN A 128 -15.72 4.09 15.05
C GLN A 128 -16.25 5.29 14.26
N THR A 129 -15.93 5.34 12.95
CA THR A 129 -16.43 6.39 12.05
C THR A 129 -17.96 6.41 11.96
N ILE A 130 -18.61 5.24 11.92
CA ILE A 130 -20.07 5.11 11.95
C ILE A 130 -20.63 5.64 13.28
N CYS A 131 -20.00 5.30 14.40
CA CYS A 131 -20.43 5.76 15.72
C CYS A 131 -20.30 7.28 15.86
N ASP A 132 -19.17 7.85 15.43
CA ASP A 132 -18.93 9.29 15.43
C ASP A 132 -19.97 10.02 14.57
N ALA A 133 -20.24 9.50 13.36
CA ALA A 133 -21.25 10.07 12.47
C ALA A 133 -22.69 10.01 13.05
N LEU A 134 -22.98 8.97 13.86
CA LEU A 134 -24.26 8.79 14.54
C LEU A 134 -24.32 9.46 15.92
N GLY A 135 -23.21 10.04 16.41
CA GLY A 135 -23.10 10.60 17.75
C GLY A 135 -23.29 9.56 18.86
N LEU A 136 -22.82 8.33 18.63
CA LEU A 136 -22.82 7.24 19.61
C LEU A 136 -21.51 7.25 20.41
N PRO A 137 -21.55 6.95 21.72
CA PRO A 137 -20.33 6.89 22.53
C PRO A 137 -19.43 5.74 22.11
N ASN A 138 -18.12 5.98 22.08
CA ASN A 138 -17.12 5.01 21.67
C ASN A 138 -17.06 3.88 22.70
N SER A 139 -17.66 2.75 22.37
CA SER A 139 -17.66 1.58 23.23
C SER A 139 -16.38 0.78 23.05
N SER A 140 -15.23 1.37 23.37
CA SER A 140 -13.93 0.66 23.37
C SER A 140 -13.90 -0.55 24.33
N SER A 141 -14.93 -0.69 25.18
CA SER A 141 -15.10 -1.77 26.15
C SER A 141 -16.20 -2.79 25.82
N SER A 142 -17.17 -2.49 24.96
CA SER A 142 -18.23 -3.46 24.64
C SER A 142 -17.93 -4.11 23.29
N GLY A 143 -18.01 -5.44 23.22
CA GLY A 143 -17.77 -6.18 21.97
C GLY A 143 -18.62 -5.67 20.78
N ILE A 144 -18.29 -6.15 19.58
CA ILE A 144 -18.91 -5.72 18.31
C ILE A 144 -20.45 -5.90 18.29
N PRO A 145 -21.06 -6.99 18.80
CA PRO A 145 -22.51 -7.19 18.65
C PRO A 145 -23.39 -6.15 19.37
N PRO A 146 -23.14 -5.78 20.65
CA PRO A 146 -23.85 -4.66 21.31
C PRO A 146 -23.74 -3.33 20.57
N LEU A 147 -22.57 -3.05 19.97
CA LEU A 147 -22.34 -1.84 19.20
C LEU A 147 -23.23 -1.81 17.95
N LEU A 148 -23.29 -2.92 17.21
CA LEU A 148 -24.14 -3.04 16.02
C LEU A 148 -25.62 -2.86 16.36
N THR A 149 -26.10 -3.40 17.48
CA THR A 149 -27.48 -3.18 17.95
C THR A 149 -27.73 -1.69 18.24
N SER A 150 -26.77 -1.01 18.86
CA SER A 150 -26.87 0.43 19.17
C SER A 150 -26.91 1.28 17.89
N VAL A 151 -26.07 0.93 16.91
CA VAL A 151 -26.07 1.52 15.57
C VAL A 151 -27.42 1.31 14.88
N GLU A 152 -27.94 0.08 14.86
CA GLU A 152 -29.22 -0.25 14.25
C GLU A 152 -30.37 0.58 14.85
N GLN A 153 -30.44 0.67 16.19
CA GLN A 153 -31.47 1.45 16.87
C GLN A 153 -31.36 2.93 16.55
N LYS A 154 -30.14 3.50 16.58
CA LYS A 154 -29.94 4.91 16.26
C LYS A 154 -30.33 5.24 14.82
N VAL A 155 -30.03 4.34 13.88
CA VAL A 155 -30.45 4.48 12.48
C VAL A 155 -31.98 4.44 12.36
N LYS A 156 -32.67 3.50 13.04
CA LYS A 156 -34.14 3.45 13.05
C LYS A 156 -34.75 4.73 13.62
N ASP A 157 -34.20 5.26 14.71
CA ASP A 157 -34.64 6.51 15.33
C ASP A 157 -34.50 7.70 14.38
N ILE A 158 -33.37 7.83 13.69
CA ILE A 158 -33.14 8.89 12.70
C ILE A 158 -34.11 8.72 11.52
N LEU A 159 -34.29 7.49 11.03
CA LEU A 159 -35.19 7.21 9.93
C LEU A 159 -36.65 7.54 10.26
N SER A 160 -37.07 7.41 11.51
CA SER A 160 -38.43 7.80 11.95
C SER A 160 -38.68 9.31 11.92
N LYS A 161 -37.62 10.13 11.94
CA LYS A 161 -37.70 11.60 11.95
C LYS A 161 -37.65 12.22 10.56
N VAL A 162 -37.29 11.44 9.54
CA VAL A 162 -37.26 11.89 8.15
C VAL A 162 -38.52 11.48 7.41
N LYS A 163 -38.82 12.15 6.29
CA LYS A 163 -39.98 11.78 5.45
C LYS A 163 -39.83 10.34 4.94
N ASN A 164 -40.93 9.59 4.91
CA ASN A 164 -40.98 8.17 4.52
C ASN A 164 -40.34 7.83 3.16
N ASN A 165 -40.19 8.80 2.27
CA ASN A 165 -39.62 8.61 0.92
C ASN A 165 -38.14 9.01 0.82
N HIS A 166 -37.44 9.26 1.92
CA HIS A 166 -36.06 9.78 1.86
C HIS A 166 -35.04 8.73 1.40
N VAL A 167 -35.18 7.46 1.81
CA VAL A 167 -34.19 6.38 1.54
C VAL A 167 -34.72 5.33 0.54
N GLY A 168 -36.00 5.42 0.15
CA GLY A 168 -36.66 4.40 -0.68
C GLY A 168 -36.88 3.07 0.03
N LYS A 169 -37.67 2.18 -0.56
CA LYS A 169 -37.91 0.84 -0.02
C LYS A 169 -36.78 -0.12 -0.41
N SER A 170 -36.51 -1.10 0.46
CA SER A 170 -35.57 -2.18 0.17
C SER A 170 -36.01 -2.96 -1.07
N LEU A 171 -35.06 -3.26 -1.96
CA LEU A 171 -35.32 -4.10 -3.12
C LEU A 171 -35.61 -5.55 -2.70
N LEU A 172 -34.86 -6.05 -1.70
CA LEU A 172 -35.10 -7.34 -1.08
C LEU A 172 -36.04 -7.16 0.11
N THR A 173 -37.28 -7.65 -0.03
CA THR A 173 -38.35 -7.46 0.97
C THR A 173 -38.59 -8.68 1.85
N LYS A 174 -38.17 -9.87 1.40
CA LYS A 174 -38.36 -11.12 2.14
C LYS A 174 -37.13 -11.44 2.98
N PRO A 175 -37.29 -11.83 4.25
CA PRO A 175 -36.17 -12.34 5.04
C PRO A 175 -35.65 -13.64 4.38
N LEU A 176 -34.35 -13.80 4.40
CA LEU A 176 -33.67 -14.98 3.88
C LEU A 176 -33.37 -15.94 5.02
N ASN A 177 -33.58 -17.24 4.79
CA ASN A 177 -33.06 -18.26 5.69
C ASN A 177 -31.59 -18.60 5.34
N THR A 178 -30.92 -19.38 6.19
CA THR A 178 -29.50 -19.72 6.04
C THR A 178 -29.18 -20.39 4.70
N ASP A 179 -29.99 -21.33 4.25
CA ASP A 179 -29.81 -22.03 2.96
C ASP A 179 -29.93 -21.06 1.77
N GLN A 180 -30.88 -20.13 1.84
CA GLN A 180 -31.06 -19.09 0.81
C GLN A 180 -29.91 -18.10 0.79
N VAL A 181 -29.35 -17.73 1.93
CA VAL A 181 -28.16 -16.87 2.03
C VAL A 181 -26.96 -17.56 1.37
N GLU A 182 -26.70 -18.82 1.73
CA GLU A 182 -25.60 -19.58 1.14
C GLU A 182 -25.76 -19.73 -0.39
N ARG A 183 -26.99 -19.97 -0.86
CA ARG A 183 -27.27 -20.04 -2.29
C ARG A 183 -27.07 -18.70 -2.99
N LEU A 184 -27.43 -17.58 -2.35
CA LEU A 184 -27.21 -16.24 -2.89
C LEU A 184 -25.72 -15.90 -2.97
N GLU A 185 -24.92 -16.31 -1.99
CA GLU A 185 -23.46 -16.16 -2.05
C GLU A 185 -22.87 -16.91 -3.24
N LYS A 186 -23.27 -18.17 -3.46
CA LYS A 186 -22.86 -18.95 -4.64
C LYS A 186 -23.24 -18.26 -5.96
N ILE A 187 -24.43 -17.67 -6.04
CA ILE A 187 -24.86 -16.90 -7.22
C ILE A 187 -23.99 -15.65 -7.38
N ASN A 188 -23.73 -14.91 -6.30
CA ASN A 188 -22.88 -13.72 -6.33
C ASN A 188 -21.47 -14.06 -6.80
N ASP A 189 -20.88 -15.16 -6.33
CA ASP A 189 -19.54 -15.60 -6.73
C ASP A 189 -19.46 -15.97 -8.21
N ALA A 190 -20.47 -16.70 -8.71
CA ALA A 190 -20.58 -17.03 -10.13
C ALA A 190 -20.70 -15.77 -11.00
N LEU A 191 -21.58 -14.84 -10.63
CA LEU A 191 -21.76 -13.58 -11.34
C LEU A 191 -20.50 -12.72 -11.28
N CYS A 192 -19.89 -12.56 -10.11
CA CYS A 192 -18.64 -11.82 -9.95
C CYS A 192 -17.57 -12.38 -10.87
N SER A 193 -17.35 -13.69 -10.87
CA SER A 193 -16.38 -14.35 -11.76
C SER A 193 -16.63 -14.05 -13.24
N GLU A 194 -17.89 -14.10 -13.67
CA GLU A 194 -18.29 -13.81 -15.04
C GLU A 194 -18.06 -12.33 -15.40
N TYR A 195 -18.46 -11.40 -14.53
CA TYR A 195 -18.25 -9.96 -14.72
C TYR A 195 -16.77 -9.59 -14.68
N GLU A 196 -15.95 -10.24 -13.86
CA GLU A 196 -14.50 -10.05 -13.87
C GLU A 196 -13.89 -10.45 -15.21
N CYS A 197 -14.32 -11.57 -15.79
CA CYS A 197 -13.91 -11.98 -17.13
C CYS A 197 -14.29 -10.91 -18.18
N ARG A 198 -15.55 -10.44 -18.16
CA ARG A 198 -16.01 -9.35 -19.05
C ARG A 198 -15.21 -8.07 -18.87
N ARG A 199 -14.94 -7.63 -17.64
CA ARG A 199 -14.13 -6.44 -17.35
C ARG A 199 -12.72 -6.57 -17.89
N ARG A 200 -12.08 -7.72 -17.67
CA ARG A 200 -10.74 -8.01 -18.19
C ARG A 200 -10.70 -7.94 -19.72
N MET A 201 -11.73 -8.46 -20.39
CA MET A 201 -11.90 -8.37 -21.84
C MET A 201 -12.10 -6.93 -22.33
N LEU A 202 -12.98 -6.15 -21.69
CA LEU A 202 -13.21 -4.74 -22.03
C LEU A 202 -11.96 -3.88 -21.81
N MET A 203 -11.23 -4.11 -20.73
CA MET A 203 -9.95 -3.46 -20.47
C MET A 203 -8.95 -3.82 -21.58
N LYS A 204 -8.81 -5.10 -21.92
CA LYS A 204 -7.92 -5.50 -23.03
C LYS A 204 -8.32 -4.86 -24.37
N ARG A 205 -9.62 -4.76 -24.66
CA ARG A 205 -10.12 -4.04 -25.84
C ARG A 205 -9.74 -2.57 -25.82
N LEU A 206 -9.87 -1.90 -24.68
CA LEU A 206 -9.41 -0.53 -24.51
C LEU A 206 -7.90 -0.43 -24.79
N ASP A 207 -7.09 -1.32 -24.22
CA ASP A 207 -5.63 -1.36 -24.42
C ASP A 207 -5.28 -1.47 -25.92
N VAL A 208 -5.89 -2.42 -26.63
CA VAL A 208 -5.65 -2.64 -28.06
C VAL A 208 -6.16 -1.46 -28.90
N THR A 209 -7.26 -0.82 -28.51
CA THR A 209 -7.80 0.37 -29.19
C THR A 209 -6.85 1.56 -29.04
N VAL A 210 -6.25 1.75 -27.86
CA VAL A 210 -5.27 2.83 -27.66
C VAL A 210 -3.98 2.53 -28.42
N GLN A 211 -3.54 1.26 -28.44
CA GLN A 211 -2.36 0.83 -29.17
C GLN A 211 -2.51 1.03 -30.69
N SER A 212 -3.70 0.83 -31.26
CA SER A 212 -3.91 0.99 -32.71
C SER A 212 -3.74 2.43 -33.18
N PHE A 213 -3.92 3.43 -32.31
CA PHE A 213 -3.60 4.82 -32.68
C PHE A 213 -2.13 4.97 -33.04
N GLY A 214 -1.22 4.25 -32.38
CA GLY A 214 0.21 4.24 -32.65
C GLY A 214 0.62 3.59 -33.98
N TRP A 215 -0.31 3.11 -34.81
CA TRP A 215 0.03 2.50 -36.11
C TRP A 215 0.26 3.54 -37.20
N SER A 216 -0.27 4.76 -37.05
CA SER A 216 -0.01 5.86 -38.00
C SER A 216 1.29 6.59 -37.67
N ASP A 217 2.06 6.99 -38.68
CA ASP A 217 3.36 7.67 -38.47
C ASP A 217 3.21 8.99 -37.71
N ARG A 218 2.10 9.72 -37.92
CA ARG A 218 1.76 10.93 -37.18
C ARG A 218 1.51 10.68 -35.69
N ALA A 219 1.00 9.51 -35.32
CA ALA A 219 0.70 9.19 -33.93
C ALA A 219 1.85 8.50 -33.20
N LYS A 220 2.74 7.79 -33.93
CA LYS A 220 3.96 7.20 -33.36
C LYS A 220 4.80 8.23 -32.61
N VAL A 221 4.96 9.42 -33.19
CA VAL A 221 5.70 10.54 -32.54
C VAL A 221 4.99 11.10 -31.30
N LYS A 222 3.73 10.73 -31.04
CA LYS A 222 2.94 11.14 -29.87
C LYS A 222 2.68 10.02 -28.87
N THR A 223 3.35 8.87 -29.04
CA THR A 223 3.11 7.69 -28.19
C THR A 223 3.31 8.00 -26.71
N ASP A 224 4.34 8.77 -26.37
CA ASP A 224 4.63 9.14 -24.97
C ASP A 224 3.56 10.06 -24.39
N GLU A 225 3.05 11.03 -25.18
CA GLU A 225 1.95 11.90 -24.76
C GLU A 225 0.68 11.09 -24.48
N ILE A 226 0.37 10.12 -25.36
CA ILE A 226 -0.78 9.23 -25.22
C ILE A 226 -0.62 8.37 -23.97
N ALA A 227 0.55 7.75 -23.79
CA ALA A 227 0.84 6.90 -22.63
C ALA A 227 0.74 7.69 -21.32
N ARG A 228 1.26 8.93 -21.28
CA ARG A 228 1.19 9.81 -20.11
C ARG A 228 -0.24 10.06 -19.63
N ILE A 229 -1.20 10.17 -20.55
CA ILE A 229 -2.62 10.41 -20.22
C ILE A 229 -3.33 9.09 -19.92
N TYR A 230 -3.03 8.05 -20.70
CA TYR A 230 -3.76 6.79 -20.66
C TYR A 230 -3.39 5.90 -19.48
N GLN A 231 -2.09 5.76 -19.17
CA GLN A 231 -1.62 4.81 -18.15
C GLN A 231 -2.23 5.06 -16.76
N PRO A 232 -2.32 6.31 -16.25
CA PRO A 232 -2.97 6.56 -14.95
C PRO A 232 -4.43 6.11 -14.93
N LYS A 233 -5.18 6.38 -16.01
CA LYS A 233 -6.57 5.94 -16.14
C LYS A 233 -6.66 4.42 -16.21
N ARG A 234 -5.74 3.78 -16.93
CA ARG A 234 -5.69 2.33 -17.08
C ARG A 234 -5.36 1.61 -15.78
N TYR A 235 -4.47 2.16 -14.95
CA TYR A 235 -4.15 1.61 -13.64
C TYR A 235 -5.27 1.78 -12.61
N ALA A 236 -6.10 2.81 -12.75
CA ALA A 236 -7.30 2.99 -11.93
C ALA A 236 -8.41 1.98 -12.25
N LEU A 237 -8.38 1.32 -13.42
CA LEU A 237 -9.35 0.30 -13.79
C LEU A 237 -8.95 -1.05 -13.18
N SER A 238 -9.91 -1.68 -12.50
CA SER A 238 -9.74 -3.02 -11.92
C SER A 238 -10.65 -4.04 -12.61
N PRO A 239 -10.16 -5.24 -12.93
CA PRO A 239 -11.02 -6.32 -13.40
C PRO A 239 -11.90 -6.85 -12.27
N LYS A 240 -11.50 -6.72 -11.00
CA LYS A 240 -12.20 -7.30 -9.85
C LYS A 240 -13.57 -6.66 -9.63
N SER A 241 -14.56 -7.47 -9.28
CA SER A 241 -15.86 -6.97 -8.82
C SER A 241 -15.77 -6.48 -7.38
N THR A 242 -16.46 -5.40 -7.06
CA THR A 242 -16.60 -4.88 -5.69
C THR A 242 -17.99 -5.19 -5.12
N ILE A 243 -18.82 -5.91 -5.87
CA ILE A 243 -20.20 -6.24 -5.47
C ILE A 243 -20.17 -7.44 -4.52
N THR A 244 -20.92 -7.30 -3.43
CA THR A 244 -21.03 -8.31 -2.35
C THR A 244 -22.49 -8.47 -1.95
N LEU A 245 -22.79 -9.50 -1.16
CA LEU A 245 -24.14 -9.69 -0.62
C LEU A 245 -24.64 -8.47 0.18
N ALA A 246 -23.74 -7.74 0.86
CA ALA A 246 -24.09 -6.50 1.55
C ALA A 246 -24.68 -5.44 0.60
N HIS A 247 -24.18 -5.34 -0.64
CA HIS A 247 -24.73 -4.43 -1.64
C HIS A 247 -26.14 -4.82 -2.07
N LEU A 248 -26.44 -6.13 -2.14
CA LEU A 248 -27.78 -6.62 -2.42
C LEU A 248 -28.75 -6.26 -1.28
N LEU A 249 -28.32 -6.43 -0.03
CA LEU A 249 -29.13 -6.08 1.16
C LEU A 249 -29.35 -4.58 1.29
N ALA A 250 -28.37 -3.77 0.88
CA ALA A 250 -28.46 -2.32 0.85
C ALA A 250 -29.26 -1.79 -0.36
N ALA A 251 -29.54 -2.62 -1.37
CA ALA A 251 -30.20 -2.19 -2.59
C ALA A 251 -31.63 -1.67 -2.33
N ARG A 252 -32.02 -0.67 -3.11
CA ARG A 252 -33.34 -0.03 -3.05
C ARG A 252 -34.07 -0.22 -4.38
N GLU A 253 -35.38 -0.03 -4.36
CA GLU A 253 -36.26 -0.25 -5.53
C GLU A 253 -35.83 0.55 -6.77
N ASP A 254 -35.18 1.69 -6.61
CA ASP A 254 -34.65 2.50 -7.70
C ASP A 254 -33.55 1.80 -8.50
N LEU A 255 -32.75 0.93 -7.88
CA LEU A 255 -31.75 0.11 -8.57
C LEU A 255 -32.34 -0.95 -9.49
N SER A 256 -33.65 -1.26 -9.36
CA SER A 256 -34.34 -2.16 -10.30
C SER A 256 -34.69 -1.49 -11.64
N LYS A 257 -34.55 -0.16 -11.73
CA LYS A 257 -34.90 0.60 -12.94
C LYS A 257 -33.80 0.47 -13.97
N ILE A 258 -34.07 -0.27 -15.04
CA ILE A 258 -33.16 -0.39 -16.18
C ILE A 258 -33.24 0.90 -17.01
N ILE A 259 -32.21 1.75 -16.90
CA ILE A 259 -32.09 2.97 -17.72
C ILE A 259 -31.41 2.59 -19.03
N ARG A 260 -32.02 2.98 -20.16
CA ARG A 260 -31.40 2.78 -21.47
C ARG A 260 -30.10 3.59 -21.55
N THR A 261 -29.00 2.91 -21.91
CA THR A 261 -27.70 3.54 -22.14
C THR A 261 -27.72 4.51 -23.33
N SER A 262 -28.70 4.42 -24.21
CA SER A 262 -28.95 5.34 -25.33
C SER A 262 -29.85 6.55 -24.98
N SER A 263 -30.23 6.71 -23.70
CA SER A 263 -31.03 7.86 -23.28
C SER A 263 -30.31 9.20 -23.50
N GLY A 264 -31.07 10.26 -23.80
CA GLY A 264 -30.53 11.61 -24.06
C GLY A 264 -29.61 12.09 -22.93
N SER A 265 -30.00 11.89 -21.68
CA SER A 265 -29.21 12.26 -20.50
C SER A 265 -27.87 11.52 -20.38
N THR A 266 -27.78 10.29 -20.88
CA THR A 266 -26.51 9.54 -20.93
C THR A 266 -25.67 10.01 -22.11
N ARG A 267 -26.30 10.33 -23.25
CA ARG A 267 -25.60 10.83 -24.44
C ARG A 267 -24.99 12.20 -24.19
N GLU A 268 -25.69 13.13 -23.52
CA GLU A 268 -25.16 14.45 -23.15
C GLU A 268 -23.79 14.38 -22.46
N LYS A 269 -23.58 13.38 -21.58
CA LYS A 269 -22.31 13.17 -20.88
C LYS A 269 -21.18 12.64 -21.78
N THR A 270 -21.50 12.20 -22.99
CA THR A 270 -20.56 11.71 -24.01
C THR A 270 -20.44 12.66 -25.20
N ALA A 271 -21.02 13.86 -25.09
CA ALA A 271 -20.86 14.91 -26.08
C ALA A 271 -19.40 15.37 -26.12
N CYS A 272 -18.82 15.43 -27.31
CA CYS A 272 -17.50 16.01 -27.53
C CYS A 272 -17.43 16.64 -28.92
N ALA A 273 -16.31 17.29 -29.24
CA ALA A 273 -16.12 17.94 -30.55
C ALA A 273 -16.34 16.98 -31.74
N ILE A 274 -16.14 15.68 -31.53
CA ILE A 274 -16.31 14.62 -32.53
C ILE A 274 -17.71 13.99 -32.44
N ASN A 275 -18.22 13.76 -31.22
CA ASN A 275 -19.53 13.15 -30.98
C ASN A 275 -20.53 14.24 -30.58
N LYS A 276 -21.18 14.86 -31.56
CA LYS A 276 -22.26 15.84 -31.33
C LYS A 276 -23.55 15.08 -31.04
N VAL A 277 -24.12 15.30 -29.86
CA VAL A 277 -25.30 14.59 -29.35
C VAL A 277 -26.56 15.25 -29.82
#